data_AF-A0A3D1ILN2-F1
#
_entry.id   AF-A0A3D1ILN2-F1
#
_cell.length_a   1.000
_cell.length_b   1.000
_cell.length_c   1.000
_cell.angle_alpha   90.00
_cell.angle_beta   90.00
_cell.angle_gamma   90.00
#
_symmetry.space_group_name_H-M   'P 1'
#
loop_
_entity.id
_entity.type
_entity.pdbx_description
1 polymer ?
#
loop_
_entity_poly.entity_id
_entity_poly.type
_entity_poly.pdbx_seq_one_letter_code
_entity_poly.pdbx_strand_id
1 'polypeptide(L)'
;MQTIDAHTAGEPLRLIVGGFPTPVGSTMLEKREWVLQHCDPLRRALMHEPRGHADMYGAVLTEPCDETAHAGVLFMHNEGYS
;
A
#
# COMPACT_ATOMS: atom_id res chain seq x y z
N MET A 1 -6.13 10.78 3.65
CA MET A 1 -6.08 9.34 3.36
C MET A 1 -7.38 8.72 3.81
N GLN A 2 -8.01 7.89 2.98
CA GLN A 2 -9.16 7.07 3.33
C GLN A 2 -8.73 5.61 3.33
N THR A 3 -9.03 4.90 4.41
CA THR A 3 -8.63 3.50 4.60
C THR A 3 -9.79 2.65 5.09
N ILE A 4 -9.70 1.36 4.80
CA ILE A 4 -10.53 0.30 5.40
C ILE A 4 -9.55 -0.62 6.13
N ASP A 5 -9.69 -0.74 7.44
CA ASP A 5 -8.87 -1.64 8.25
C ASP A 5 -9.64 -2.96 8.46
N ALA A 6 -8.97 -4.08 8.23
CA ALA A 6 -9.49 -5.43 8.40
C ALA A 6 -8.43 -6.32 9.07
N HIS A 7 -8.78 -7.57 9.41
CA HIS A 7 -7.81 -8.55 9.87
C HIS A 7 -8.05 -9.92 9.25
N THR A 8 -6.98 -10.70 9.10
CA THR A 8 -7.04 -12.12 8.73
C THR A 8 -6.39 -12.92 9.84
N ALA A 9 -7.18 -13.70 10.58
CA ALA A 9 -6.70 -14.50 11.72
C ALA A 9 -5.93 -13.72 12.82
N GLY A 10 -6.09 -12.40 12.87
CA GLY A 10 -5.46 -11.51 13.84
C GLY A 10 -4.40 -10.59 13.24
N GLU A 11 -3.89 -10.93 12.05
CA GLU A 11 -2.96 -10.07 11.31
C GLU A 11 -3.72 -8.89 10.68
N PRO A 12 -3.35 -7.63 10.97
CA PRO A 12 -4.06 -6.46 10.45
C PRO A 12 -3.75 -6.21 8.97
N LEU A 13 -4.72 -5.65 8.25
CA LEU A 13 -4.53 -5.08 6.93
C LEU A 13 -5.22 -3.73 6.85
N ARG A 14 -4.44 -2.67 6.64
CA ARG A 14 -4.93 -1.34 6.28
C ARG A 14 -4.98 -1.20 4.77
N LEU A 15 -6.17 -1.27 4.19
CA LEU A 15 -6.39 -1.05 2.76
C LEU A 15 -6.58 0.45 2.48
N ILE A 16 -5.66 1.05 1.73
CA ILE A 16 -5.76 2.44 1.28
C ILE A 16 -6.63 2.51 0.03
N VAL A 17 -7.79 3.16 0.17
CA VAL A 17 -8.81 3.28 -0.89
C VAL A 17 -8.94 4.69 -1.47
N GLY A 18 -8.27 5.69 -0.86
CA GLY A 18 -8.32 7.06 -1.36
C GLY A 18 -7.26 7.98 -0.76
N GLY A 19 -6.77 8.92 -1.58
CA GLY A 19 -5.80 9.95 -1.17
C GLY A 19 -4.33 9.52 -1.18
N PHE A 20 -4.01 8.35 -1.74
CA PHE A 20 -2.63 7.95 -2.05
C PHE A 20 -2.28 8.38 -3.49
N PRO A 21 -1.05 8.84 -3.78
CA PRO A 21 -0.63 9.13 -5.14
C PRO A 21 -0.75 7.90 -6.05
N THR A 22 -1.27 8.07 -7.27
CA THR A 22 -1.35 6.97 -8.24
C THR A 22 0.06 6.50 -8.62
N PRO A 23 0.43 5.23 -8.38
CA PRO A 23 1.74 4.72 -8.75
C PRO A 23 1.96 4.71 -10.26
N VAL A 24 3.17 5.09 -10.69
CA VAL A 24 3.54 5.17 -12.11
C VAL A 24 4.33 3.93 -12.51
N GLY A 25 3.93 3.29 -13.61
CA GLY A 25 4.58 2.10 -14.15
C GLY A 25 3.63 1.25 -14.99
N SER A 26 4.17 0.57 -15.99
CA SER A 26 3.46 -0.41 -16.82
C SER A 26 3.34 -1.77 -16.14
N THR A 27 4.26 -2.11 -15.23
CA THR A 27 4.24 -3.34 -14.43
C THR A 27 4.06 -3.06 -12.94
N MET A 28 3.61 -4.06 -12.17
CA MET A 28 3.53 -3.95 -10.71
C MET A 28 4.90 -3.68 -10.08
N LEU A 29 5.99 -4.22 -10.66
CA LEU A 29 7.36 -3.97 -10.20
C LEU A 29 7.77 -2.51 -10.43
N GLU A 30 7.43 -1.92 -11.57
CA GLU A 30 7.70 -0.50 -11.83
C GLU A 30 6.90 0.40 -10.89
N LYS A 31 5.62 0.09 -10.66
CA LYS A 31 4.78 0.81 -9.69
C LYS A 31 5.35 0.71 -8.26
N ARG A 32 5.86 -0.46 -7.87
CA ARG A 32 6.54 -0.69 -6.58
C ARG A 32 7.80 0.16 -6.45
N GLU A 33 8.64 0.17 -7.47
CA GLU A 33 9.85 1.00 -7.48
C GLU A 33 9.52 2.49 -7.38
N TRP A 34 8.46 2.92 -8.08
CA TRP A 34 8.02 4.30 -8.01
C TRP A 34 7.55 4.69 -6.61
N VAL A 35 6.74 3.88 -5.93
CA VAL A 35 6.29 4.21 -4.55
C VAL A 35 7.42 4.14 -3.53
N LEU A 36 8.41 3.26 -3.71
CA LEU A 36 9.62 3.21 -2.90
C LEU A 36 10.39 4.53 -2.96
N GLN A 37 10.57 5.07 -4.17
CA GLN A 37 11.32 6.30 -4.39
C GLN A 37 10.56 7.57 -3.98
N HIS A 38 9.22 7.59 -4.14
CA HIS A 38 8.44 8.83 -4.06
C HIS A 38 7.48 8.90 -2.87
N CYS A 39 7.12 7.77 -2.24
CA CYS A 39 6.01 7.69 -1.30
C CYS A 39 6.36 7.12 0.09
N ASP A 40 7.64 6.88 0.41
CA ASP A 40 8.03 6.38 1.75
C ASP A 40 7.51 7.23 2.93
N PRO A 41 7.46 8.58 2.88
CA PRO A 41 6.89 9.37 3.97
C PRO A 41 5.42 9.02 4.26
N LEU A 42 4.63 8.69 3.23
CA LEU A 42 3.23 8.27 3.40
C LEU A 42 3.14 6.88 4.02
N ARG A 43 3.98 5.95 3.57
CA ARG A 43 4.09 4.62 4.19
C ARG A 43 4.38 4.73 5.67
N ARG A 44 5.41 5.50 6.07
CA ARG A 44 5.73 5.73 7.49
C ARG A 44 4.56 6.31 8.25
N ALA A 45 3.89 7.32 7.71
CA ALA A 45 2.72 7.93 8.35
C ALA A 45 1.54 6.96 8.56
N LEU A 46 1.44 5.91 7.74
CA LEU A 46 0.36 4.91 7.78
C LEU A 46 0.72 3.66 8.59
N MET A 47 1.99 3.22 8.55
CA MET A 47 2.47 1.99 9.18
C MET A 47 3.03 2.22 10.57
N HIS A 48 3.71 3.35 10.81
CA HIS A 48 4.32 3.64 12.11
C HIS A 48 3.33 4.27 13.08
N GLU A 49 3.67 4.20 14.36
CA GLU A 49 2.97 4.97 15.40
C GLU A 49 2.99 6.47 15.07
N PRO A 50 1.92 7.22 15.41
CA PRO A 50 0.78 6.82 16.25
C PRO A 50 -0.42 6.24 15.47
N ARG A 51 -0.34 6.12 14.13
CA ARG A 51 -1.50 5.67 13.31
C ARG A 51 -1.48 4.18 13.05
N GLY A 52 -0.31 3.58 12.96
CA GLY A 52 -0.10 2.14 12.93
C GLY A 52 0.60 1.68 14.21
N HIS A 53 1.37 0.61 14.08
CA HIS A 53 2.17 -0.01 15.12
C HIS A 53 3.26 -0.88 14.46
N ALA A 54 4.16 -1.45 15.26
CA ALA A 54 5.30 -2.25 14.76
C ALA A 54 4.87 -3.34 13.76
N ASP A 55 3.74 -4.00 14.03
CA ASP A 55 3.18 -5.09 13.21
C ASP A 55 2.06 -4.64 12.25
N MET A 56 1.96 -3.35 11.91
CA MET A 56 0.94 -2.88 10.95
C MET A 56 1.32 -3.29 9.53
N TYR A 57 0.35 -3.88 8.82
CA TYR A 57 0.47 -4.22 7.40
C TYR A 57 -0.52 -3.40 6.56
N GLY A 58 -0.08 -2.98 5.37
CA GLY A 58 -0.84 -2.08 4.50
C GLY A 58 -0.89 -2.56 3.07
N ALA A 59 -1.92 -2.12 2.35
CA ALA A 59 -2.06 -2.33 0.92
C ALA A 59 -2.64 -1.10 0.24
N VAL A 60 -2.08 -0.66 -0.88
CA VAL A 60 -2.69 0.38 -1.72
C VAL A 60 -3.33 -0.25 -2.94
N LEU A 61 -4.60 0.11 -3.18
CA LEU A 61 -5.30 -0.22 -4.43
C LEU A 61 -4.77 0.65 -5.56
N THR A 62 -4.56 0.03 -6.72
CA THR A 62 -4.07 0.68 -7.93
C THR A 62 -4.84 0.17 -9.15
N GLU A 63 -4.74 0.90 -10.25
CA GLU A 63 -5.16 0.37 -11.55
C GLU A 63 -4.41 -0.96 -11.85
N PRO A 64 -5.07 -1.96 -12.45
CA PRO A 64 -4.39 -3.19 -12.85
C PRO A 64 -3.34 -2.92 -13.93
N CYS A 65 -2.36 -3.82 -14.07
CA CYS A 65 -1.41 -3.82 -15.19
C CYS A 65 -1.85 -4.75 -16.33
N ASP A 66 -2.82 -5.62 -16.08
CA ASP A 66 -3.40 -6.57 -17.04
C ASP A 66 -4.88 -6.26 -17.18
N GLU A 67 -5.39 -6.20 -18.41
CA GLU A 67 -6.79 -5.83 -18.70
C GLU A 67 -7.81 -6.83 -18.14
N THR A 68 -7.38 -8.07 -17.85
CA THR A 68 -8.24 -9.11 -17.26
C THR A 68 -8.28 -9.06 -15.73
N ALA A 69 -7.39 -8.29 -15.09
CA ALA A 69 -7.34 -8.17 -13.65
C ALA A 69 -8.32 -7.10 -13.14
N HIS A 70 -9.00 -7.38 -12.04
CA HIS A 70 -9.95 -6.43 -11.43
C HIS A 70 -9.26 -5.23 -10.77
N ALA A 71 -8.03 -5.41 -10.28
CA ALA A 71 -7.26 -4.39 -9.59
C ALA A 71 -5.77 -4.76 -9.54
N GLY A 72 -4.91 -3.77 -9.35
CA GLY A 72 -3.54 -3.95 -8.88
C GLY A 72 -3.42 -3.65 -7.39
N VAL A 73 -2.54 -4.35 -6.68
CA VAL A 73 -2.31 -4.13 -5.25
C VAL A 73 -0.82 -4.09 -4.96
N LEU A 74 -0.38 -3.07 -4.22
CA LEU A 74 0.98 -3.00 -3.66
C LEU A 74 0.90 -3.10 -2.14
N PHE A 75 1.63 -4.04 -1.55
CA PHE A 75 1.70 -4.21 -0.11
C PHE A 75 2.84 -3.38 0.49
N MET A 76 2.67 -2.99 1.74
CA MET A 76 3.67 -2.25 2.50
C MET A 76 3.63 -2.62 3.98
N HIS A 77 4.77 -2.52 4.64
CA HIS A 77 4.93 -2.80 6.06
C HIS A 77 5.86 -1.75 6.69
N ASN A 78 6.20 -1.94 7.97
CA ASN A 78 7.03 -1.04 8.76
C ASN A 78 8.42 -0.74 8.17
N GLU A 79 8.97 -1.61 7.32
CA GLU A 79 10.32 -1.51 6.74
C GLU A 79 10.33 -1.17 5.24
N GLY A 80 9.21 -1.26 4.53
CA GLY A 80 9.19 -0.96 3.10
C GLY A 80 7.95 -1.43 2.36
N TYR A 81 8.13 -1.69 1.07
CA TYR A 81 7.11 -2.21 0.15
C TYR A 81 7.46 -3.63 -0.28
N SER A 82 6.46 -4.51 -0.29
CA SER A 82 6.61 -5.90 -0.77
C SER A 82 6.48 -5.94 -2.29
#